data_AF-A0ABD6BAN4-F1
#
_entry.id   AF-A0ABD6BAN4-F1
#
_cell.length_a   1.000
_cell.length_b   1.000
_cell.length_c   1.000
_cell.angle_alpha   90.00
_cell.angle_beta   90.00
_cell.angle_gamma   90.00
#
_symmetry.space_group_name_H-M   'P 1'
#
loop_
_entity.id
_entity.type
_entity.pdbx_description
1 polymer ?
#
loop_
_entity_poly.entity_id
_entity_poly.type
_entity_poly.pdbx_seq_one_letter_code
_entity_poly.pdbx_strand_id
1 'polypeptide(L)' 'MASGIPEMAIEIGTLLAYAALSGVLTYAGVLSEQSAVETFAGGPTPLAVWFLVLGAAAIYGGVVLVGRELFVVRLLALLN' A
#
# COMPACT_ATOMS: atom_id res chain seq x y z
N MET A 1 8.51 35.17 -4.80
CA MET A 1 8.65 33.92 -5.58
C MET A 1 9.67 33.07 -4.84
N ALA A 2 9.23 32.38 -3.78
CA ALA A 2 10.11 31.51 -3.02
C ALA A 2 10.47 30.30 -3.90
N SER A 3 11.72 29.86 -3.80
CA SER A 3 12.40 28.93 -4.71
C SER A 3 11.57 27.70 -5.12
N GLY A 4 11.40 27.45 -6.42
CA GLY A 4 10.68 26.26 -6.92
C GLY A 4 11.38 24.92 -6.68
N ILE A 5 12.63 24.93 -6.21
CA ILE A 5 13.42 23.71 -5.92
C ILE A 5 12.90 22.96 -4.68
N PRO A 6 12.75 23.59 -3.49
CA PRO A 6 12.21 22.90 -2.31
C PRO A 6 10.78 22.40 -2.48
N GLU A 7 9.95 23.12 -3.23
CA GLU A 7 8.55 22.70 -3.47
C GLU A 7 8.50 21.42 -4.31
N MET A 8 9.29 21.36 -5.38
CA MET A 8 9.43 20.17 -6.21
C MET A 8 10.05 18.98 -5.47
N ALA A 9 11.03 19.24 -4.59
CA ALA A 9 11.62 18.20 -3.75
C ALA A 9 10.59 17.60 -2.77
N ILE A 10 9.70 18.43 -2.21
CA ILE A 10 8.61 17.98 -1.32
C ILE A 10 7.60 17.12 -2.09
N GLU A 11 7.23 17.53 -3.31
CA GLU A 11 6.31 16.75 -4.16
C GLU A 11 6.88 15.37 -4.52
N ILE A 12 8.13 15.32 -4.99
CA ILE A 12 8.81 14.05 -5.31
C ILE A 12 8.92 13.17 -4.06
N GLY A 13 9.33 13.76 -2.93
CA GLY A 13 9.42 13.04 -1.66
C GLY A 13 8.08 12.45 -1.23
N THR A 14 6.99 13.19 -1.45
CA THR A 14 5.63 12.73 -1.13
C THR A 14 5.16 11.60 -2.05
N LEU A 15 5.47 11.68 -3.35
CA LEU A 15 5.20 10.59 -4.29
C LEU A 15 5.95 9.31 -3.89
N LEU A 16 7.23 9.42 -3.55
CA LEU A 16 8.02 8.29 -3.10
C LEU A 16 7.45 7.69 -1.81
N ALA A 17 6.98 8.53 -0.87
CA ALA A 17 6.33 8.06 0.34
C ALA A 17 5.04 7.28 0.05
N TYR A 18 4.20 7.72 -0.89
CA TYR A 18 3.02 6.95 -1.28
C TYR A 18 3.35 5.66 -2.02
N ALA A 19 4.33 5.68 -2.92
CA ALA A 19 4.80 4.47 -3.57
C ALA A 19 5.32 3.45 -2.54
N ALA A 20 6.13 3.90 -1.58
CA ALA A 20 6.63 3.06 -0.50
C ALA A 20 5.49 2.53 0.38
N LEU A 21 4.55 3.37 0.79
CA LEU A 21 3.41 2.96 1.61
C LEU A 21 2.52 1.94 0.89
N SER A 22 2.22 2.18 -0.40
CA SER A 22 1.47 1.26 -1.25
C SER A 22 2.18 -0.09 -1.35
N GLY A 23 3.49 -0.09 -1.58
CA GLY A 23 4.32 -1.29 -1.63
C GLY A 23 4.32 -2.05 -0.30
N VAL A 24 4.53 -1.36 0.82
CA VAL A 24 4.57 -1.96 2.17
C VAL A 24 3.22 -2.60 2.53
N LEU A 25 2.11 -1.89 2.32
CA LEU A 25 0.77 -2.42 2.59
C LEU A 25 0.46 -3.65 1.73
N THR A 26 0.81 -3.61 0.44
CA THR A 26 0.61 -4.73 -0.47
C THR A 26 1.45 -5.93 -0.06
N TYR A 27 2.73 -5.71 0.27
CA TYR A 27 3.64 -6.77 0.71
C TYR A 27 3.19 -7.40 2.04
N ALA A 28 2.85 -6.57 3.02
CA ALA A 28 2.32 -7.04 4.30
C ALA A 28 1.02 -7.83 4.12
N GLY A 29 0.15 -7.38 3.21
CA GLY A 29 -1.08 -8.11 2.89
C GLY A 29 -0.80 -9.47 2.27
N VAL A 30 0.12 -9.57 1.31
CA VAL A 30 0.54 -10.87 0.72
C VAL A 30 1.13 -11.80 1.76
N LEU A 31 1.97 -11.30 2.68
CA LEU A 31 2.47 -12.10 3.79
C LEU A 31 1.35 -12.62 4.70
N SER A 32 0.35 -11.77 4.98
CA SER A 32 -0.82 -12.17 5.78
C SER A 32 -1.62 -13.29 5.09
N GLU A 33 -1.82 -13.21 3.77
CA GLU A 33 -2.46 -14.28 2.99
C GLU A 33 -1.67 -15.60 3.06
N GLN A 34 -0.33 -15.55 2.98
CA GLN A 34 0.53 -16.72 3.13
C GLN A 34 0.37 -17.34 4.53
N SER A 35 0.44 -16.51 5.59
CA SER A 35 0.23 -16.96 6.96
C SER A 35 -1.18 -17.53 7.18
N ALA A 36 -2.19 -17.02 6.47
CA ALA A 36 -3.53 -17.58 6.51
C ALA A 36 -3.59 -19.01 5.98
N VAL A 37 -2.93 -19.27 4.84
CA VAL A 37 -2.86 -20.61 4.23
C VAL A 37 -2.14 -21.59 5.16
N GLU A 38 -1.01 -21.20 5.73
CA GLU A 38 -0.27 -22.01 6.70
C GLU A 38 -1.10 -22.30 7.96
N THR A 39 -1.77 -21.28 8.50
CA THR A 39 -2.64 -21.41 9.67
C THR A 39 -3.84 -22.31 9.40
N PHE A 40 -4.43 -22.21 8.20
CA PHE A 40 -5.54 -23.07 7.80
C PHE A 40 -5.10 -24.54 7.72
N ALA A 41 -3.95 -24.80 7.12
CA ALA A 41 -3.37 -26.15 7.05
C ALA A 41 -3.05 -26.72 8.44
N GLY A 42 -2.73 -25.85 9.42
CA GLY A 42 -2.52 -26.25 10.81
C GLY A 42 -3.79 -26.55 11.61
N GLY A 43 -4.98 -26.17 11.11
CA GLY A 43 -6.28 -26.42 11.76
C GLY A 43 -7.00 -25.22 12.40
N PRO A 44 -6.33 -24.15 12.88
CA PRO A 44 -6.99 -22.95 13.43
C PRO A 44 -7.75 -22.11 12.39
N THR A 45 -8.90 -22.59 11.93
CA THR A 45 -9.71 -21.94 10.88
C THR A 45 -10.10 -20.49 11.20
N PRO A 46 -10.55 -20.12 12.41
CA PRO A 46 -10.91 -18.74 12.71
C PRO A 46 -9.74 -17.76 12.58
N LEU A 47 -8.53 -18.18 13.00
CA LEU A 47 -7.33 -17.36 12.91
C LEU A 47 -6.87 -17.22 11.46
N ALA A 48 -6.97 -18.28 10.66
CA ALA A 48 -6.69 -18.23 9.23
C ALA A 48 -7.61 -17.23 8.51
N VAL A 49 -8.92 -17.28 8.78
CA VAL A 49 -9.89 -16.32 8.21
C VAL A 49 -9.55 -14.88 8.61
N TRP A 50 -9.13 -14.66 9.86
CA TRP A 50 -8.69 -13.35 10.31
C TRP A 50 -7.49 -12.82 9.51
N PHE A 51 -6.49 -13.67 9.26
CA PHE A 51 -5.35 -13.30 8.42
C PHE A 51 -5.73 -13.01 6.96
N LEU A 52 -6.69 -13.75 6.37
CA LEU A 52 -7.23 -13.43 5.04
C LEU A 52 -7.91 -12.05 5.03
N VAL A 53 -8.72 -11.73 6.04
CA VAL A 53 -9.40 -10.43 6.12
C VAL A 53 -8.40 -9.29 6.24
N LEU A 54 -7.38 -9.43 7.09
CA LEU A 54 -6.32 -8.43 7.22
C LEU A 54 -5.47 -8.31 5.95
N GLY A 55 -5.16 -9.44 5.31
CA GLY A 55 -4.41 -9.48 4.06
C GLY A 55 -5.13 -8.75 2.94
N ALA A 56 -6.38 -9.10 2.70
CA ALA A 56 -7.25 -8.44 1.73
C ALA A 56 -7.41 -6.94 2.03
N ALA A 57 -7.60 -6.54 3.29
CA ALA A 57 -7.70 -5.14 3.67
C ALA A 57 -6.41 -4.36 3.41
N ALA A 58 -5.24 -4.94 3.73
CA ALA A 58 -3.94 -4.33 3.49
C ALA A 58 -3.64 -4.20 1.98
N ILE A 59 -3.94 -5.22 1.17
CA ILE A 59 -3.80 -5.16 -0.28
C ILE A 59 -4.73 -4.09 -0.86
N TYR A 60 -6.00 -4.06 -0.45
CA TYR A 60 -6.93 -3.03 -0.92
C TYR A 60 -6.47 -1.62 -0.55
N GLY A 61 -6.01 -1.42 0.69
CA GLY A 61 -5.44 -0.16 1.13
C GLY A 61 -4.20 0.24 0.33
N GLY A 62 -3.27 -0.70 0.11
CA GLY A 62 -2.05 -0.45 -0.63
C GLY A 62 -2.29 -0.16 -2.10
N VAL A 63 -3.12 -0.95 -2.79
CA VAL A 63 -3.32 -0.85 -4.24
C VAL A 63 -4.35 0.22 -4.60
N VAL A 64 -5.53 0.20 -3.97
CA VAL A 64 -6.65 1.06 -4.36
C VAL A 64 -6.52 2.42 -3.70
N LEU A 65 -6.50 2.46 -2.37
CA LEU A 65 -6.54 3.74 -1.64
C LEU A 65 -5.23 4.52 -1.80
N VAL A 66 -4.08 3.87 -1.66
CA VAL A 66 -2.79 4.56 -1.76
C VAL A 66 -2.26 4.57 -3.19
N GLY A 67 -2.16 3.41 -3.84
CA GLY A 67 -1.55 3.29 -5.16
C GLY A 67 -2.34 4.04 -6.23
N ARG A 68 -3.64 3.79 -6.34
CA ARG A 68 -4.48 4.39 -7.37
C ARG A 68 -4.93 5.81 -7.01
N GLU A 69 -5.50 6.01 -5.82
CA GLU A 69 -6.16 7.29 -5.51
C GLU A 69 -5.18 8.40 -5.08
N LEU A 70 -4.07 8.05 -4.42
CA LEU A 70 -3.08 9.05 -3.98
C LEU A 70 -1.88 9.14 -4.93
N PHE A 71 -1.23 8.01 -5.22
CA PHE A 71 0.01 8.00 -5.99
C PHE A 71 -0.23 8.29 -7.47
N VAL A 72 -1.08 7.52 -8.17
CA VAL A 72 -1.32 7.72 -9.61
C VAL A 72 -1.93 9.08 -9.90
N VAL A 73 -2.90 9.54 -9.11
CA VAL A 73 -3.53 10.86 -9.32
C VAL A 73 -2.50 11.99 -9.21
N ARG A 74 -1.64 11.97 -8.18
CA ARG A 74 -0.60 13.00 -8.03
C ARG A 74 0.51 12.89 -9.08
N LEU A 75 0.88 11.67 -9.47
CA LEU A 75 1.85 11.45 -10.53
C LEU A 75 1.35 12.04 -11.85
N LEU A 76 0.08 11.82 -12.20
CA LEU A 76 -0.52 12.39 -13.40
C LEU A 76 -0.61 13.92 -13.33
N ALA A 77 -0.94 14.48 -12.15
CA ALA A 77 -0.97 15.92 -11.94
C ALA A 77 0.40 16.59 -12.12
N LEU A 78 1.50 15.88 -11.85
CA LEU A 78 2.86 16.37 -12.05
C LEU A 78 3.35 16.30 -13.50
N LEU A 79 2.71 15.46 -14.32
CA LEU A 79 3.11 15.24 -15.71
C LEU A 79 2.32 16.11 -16.71
N ASN A 80 1.18 16.66 -16.31
CA ASN A 80 0.34 17.58 -17.09
C ASN A 80 0.65 19.04 -16.80
#